data_AF-A0AAN0JU00-F1
#
_entry.id   AF-A0AAN0JU00-F1
#
_cell.length_a   1.000
_cell.length_b   1.000
_cell.length_c   1.000
_cell.angle_alpha   90.00
_cell.angle_beta   90.00
_cell.angle_gamma   90.00
#
_symmetry.space_group_name_H-M   'P 1'
#
loop_
_entity.id
_entity.type
_entity.pdbx_description
1 polymer ?
#
loop_
_entity_poly.entity_id
_entity_poly.type
_entity_poly.pdbx_seq_one_letter_code
_entity_poly.pdbx_strand_id
1 'polypeptide(L)'
;MITVATFILAFLQISTMQLACERQVYKIRLAYYRAVLHQDIGWFDLNASGELTSRLNDDVDKIHDGIGDKLTILVQWVTTFFAGFVIGFIRGWELTLVLIAITPFMVMGAAVFSKVAASFTSQEQKLYAGAGAIAEEVLSSVRTVVAFGGEYKEVDRYKVKLADASKLGAKKGASVGTSLALVFFFIFFSYALAFWFGGYLISIERIFAGDMLAVFFAVLIGAFSLGQAGPNAEGLIVAAGAAGEVFDTIDREPPFDSDSDEGLKPDDFKPSITLKTYDHFKEEEWDKDIPDVSLMRVMKANAPEWWLIGLGLIGSLFLGAMNPLFAVFFGEIIEVFARPASEVLDGLHLWAGLFLALGFAAAAGTFLKSFCFTVAGENLTARLREWSFRAILRQEIGWFDNERNSSGILATRLAQDASRVQGATGSRLGTLIETFVGMVASIIIAFVYSWMLTLVLIGFVPVFIISGILEVKALTGHAGDNKKALEQAGKIAVDTIENMRTVASLGVEIKFYTAYNIEIKGPYKKNLVNSFVYGLTYGFSQSVIYLGFILTFGFGAYQVTRPPGHIAHESFSDLLTVLMAVIFGAVGAGQASSFAPNYTKAKQSANRIFALLDREPVVDGYSEDGLKPV
;
A
#
# COMPACT_ATOMS: atom_id res chain seq x y z
N MET A 1 3.48 -30.56 -12.18
CA MET A 1 4.79 -30.03 -12.63
C MET A 1 4.91 -28.53 -12.39
N ILE A 2 4.03 -27.69 -12.97
CA ILE A 2 4.06 -26.22 -12.84
C ILE A 2 4.10 -25.75 -11.37
N THR A 3 3.30 -26.34 -10.49
CA THR A 3 3.30 -26.02 -9.05
C THR A 3 4.67 -26.19 -8.40
N VAL A 4 5.32 -27.33 -8.64
CA VAL A 4 6.63 -27.65 -8.06
C VAL A 4 7.71 -26.74 -8.65
N ALA A 5 7.65 -26.49 -9.96
CA ALA A 5 8.57 -25.55 -10.62
C ALA A 5 8.41 -24.13 -10.06
N THR A 6 7.18 -23.66 -9.87
CA THR A 6 6.88 -22.33 -9.31
C THR A 6 7.41 -22.22 -7.88
N PHE A 7 7.18 -23.23 -7.04
CA PHE A 7 7.69 -23.25 -5.67
C PHE A 7 9.21 -23.09 -5.65
N ILE A 8 9.93 -23.91 -6.43
CA ILE A 8 11.40 -23.91 -6.45
C ILE A 8 11.95 -22.62 -7.04
N LEU A 9 11.40 -22.16 -8.17
CA LEU A 9 11.90 -20.96 -8.85
C LEU A 9 11.61 -19.68 -8.05
N ALA A 10 10.41 -19.55 -7.48
CA ALA A 10 10.06 -18.39 -6.64
C ALA A 10 10.88 -18.35 -5.35
N PHE A 11 11.14 -19.52 -4.74
CA PHE A 11 12.04 -19.65 -3.62
C PHE A 11 13.47 -19.20 -3.97
N LEU A 12 14.03 -19.73 -5.06
CA LEU A 12 15.38 -19.37 -5.51
C LEU A 12 15.48 -17.88 -5.87
N GLN A 13 14.50 -17.34 -6.59
CA GLN A 13 14.44 -15.94 -7.00
C GLN A 13 14.53 -15.01 -5.78
N ILE A 14 13.64 -15.17 -4.81
CA ILE A 14 13.58 -14.26 -3.65
C ILE A 14 14.75 -14.51 -2.69
N SER A 15 15.07 -15.77 -2.37
CA SER A 15 16.15 -16.04 -1.41
C SER A 15 17.52 -15.59 -1.93
N THR A 16 17.85 -15.85 -3.20
CA THR A 16 19.17 -15.44 -3.73
C THR A 16 19.31 -13.94 -3.81
N MET A 17 18.25 -13.23 -4.23
CA MET A 17 18.29 -11.78 -4.32
C MET A 17 18.37 -11.13 -2.96
N GLN A 18 17.56 -11.58 -2.00
CA GLN A 18 17.57 -11.03 -0.66
C GLN A 18 18.93 -11.28 0.03
N LEU A 19 19.52 -12.47 -0.13
CA LEU A 19 20.86 -12.75 0.38
C LEU A 19 21.94 -11.85 -0.24
N ALA A 20 21.83 -11.53 -1.54
CA ALA A 20 22.73 -10.59 -2.20
C ALA A 20 22.54 -9.15 -1.66
N CYS A 21 21.29 -8.71 -1.51
CA CYS A 21 20.92 -7.43 -0.93
C CYS A 21 21.49 -7.27 0.49
N GLU A 22 21.23 -8.21 1.40
CA GLU A 22 21.72 -8.15 2.80
C GLU A 22 23.25 -8.03 2.88
N ARG A 23 23.98 -8.74 2.00
CA ARG A 23 25.44 -8.65 1.92
C ARG A 23 25.93 -7.30 1.42
N GLN A 24 25.25 -6.72 0.43
CA GLN A 24 25.59 -5.41 -0.10
C GLN A 24 25.27 -4.31 0.91
N VAL A 25 24.09 -4.34 1.53
CA VAL A 25 23.67 -3.35 2.53
C VAL A 25 24.58 -3.38 3.75
N TYR A 26 24.97 -4.55 4.25
CA TYR A 26 25.96 -4.66 5.32
C TYR A 26 27.29 -3.96 4.96
N LYS A 27 27.79 -4.16 3.73
CA LYS A 27 29.01 -3.50 3.25
C LYS A 27 28.82 -1.99 3.09
N ILE A 28 27.68 -1.54 2.54
CA ILE A 28 27.37 -0.12 2.37
C ILE A 28 27.29 0.58 3.72
N ARG A 29 26.63 -0.01 4.72
CA ARG A 29 26.55 0.55 6.08
C ARG A 29 27.93 0.75 6.70
N LEU A 30 28.81 -0.25 6.57
CA LEU A 30 30.19 -0.16 7.06
C LEU A 30 31.04 0.84 6.27
N ALA A 31 30.93 0.84 4.95
CA ALA A 31 31.69 1.75 4.08
C ALA A 31 31.28 3.20 4.32
N TYR A 32 29.97 3.48 4.38
CA TYR A 32 29.44 4.81 4.70
C TYR A 32 29.86 5.26 6.09
N TYR A 33 29.68 4.42 7.12
CA TYR A 33 30.06 4.79 8.48
C TYR A 33 31.58 5.05 8.58
N ARG A 34 32.41 4.21 7.93
CA ARG A 34 33.85 4.45 7.85
C ARG A 34 34.15 5.77 7.16
N ALA A 35 33.58 6.02 5.99
CA ALA A 35 33.81 7.23 5.23
C ALA A 35 33.45 8.49 6.03
N VAL A 36 32.30 8.50 6.72
CA VAL A 36 31.89 9.61 7.59
C VAL A 36 32.92 9.87 8.69
N LEU A 37 33.46 8.82 9.34
CA LEU A 37 34.48 8.98 10.39
C LEU A 37 35.81 9.55 9.88
N HIS A 38 36.08 9.47 8.58
CA HIS A 38 37.32 9.98 7.97
C HIS A 38 37.18 11.40 7.41
N GLN A 39 35.97 11.96 7.42
CA GLN A 39 35.77 13.31 6.90
C GLN A 39 36.38 14.37 7.83
N ASP A 40 36.86 15.45 7.24
CA ASP A 40 37.44 16.58 7.96
C ASP A 40 36.38 17.35 8.78
N ILE A 41 36.82 18.01 9.86
CA ILE A 41 35.91 18.77 10.75
C ILE A 41 35.19 19.91 9.98
N GLY A 42 35.82 20.49 8.95
CA GLY A 42 35.19 21.53 8.13
C GLY A 42 33.99 21.00 7.33
N TRP A 43 34.04 19.74 6.89
CA TRP A 43 32.90 19.08 6.26
C TRP A 43 31.75 18.83 7.24
N PHE A 44 32.04 18.49 8.49
CA PHE A 44 31.02 18.37 9.55
C PHE A 44 30.39 19.72 9.93
N ASP A 45 31.09 20.84 9.70
CA ASP A 45 30.52 22.18 9.91
C ASP A 45 29.52 22.56 8.80
N LEU A 46 29.62 21.93 7.63
CA LEU A 46 28.71 22.14 6.49
C LEU A 46 27.54 21.14 6.44
N ASN A 47 27.69 19.97 7.06
CA ASN A 47 26.69 18.90 7.04
C ASN A 47 26.15 18.65 8.44
N ALA A 48 24.84 18.79 8.62
CA ALA A 48 24.22 18.60 9.93
C ALA A 48 24.33 17.13 10.38
N SER A 49 24.77 16.89 11.63
CA SER A 49 24.91 15.54 12.20
C SER A 49 23.65 14.68 12.06
N GLY A 50 22.47 15.28 12.25
CA GLY A 50 21.18 14.59 12.11
C GLY A 50 20.88 14.13 10.67
N GLU A 51 21.36 14.87 9.66
CA GLU A 51 21.23 14.48 8.25
C GLU A 51 22.11 13.25 7.96
N LEU A 52 23.34 13.22 8.47
CA LEU A 52 24.26 12.10 8.29
C LEU A 52 23.76 10.82 8.94
N THR A 53 23.13 10.94 10.11
CA THR A 53 22.44 9.84 10.77
C THR A 53 21.23 9.36 9.97
N SER A 54 20.40 10.27 9.46
CA SER A 54 19.24 9.90 8.65
C SER A 54 19.67 9.22 7.35
N ARG A 55 20.75 9.68 6.69
CA ARG A 55 21.35 8.98 5.54
C ARG A 55 21.76 7.54 5.89
N LEU A 56 22.44 7.34 7.02
CA LEU A 56 22.85 6.00 7.46
C LEU A 56 21.66 5.06 7.73
N ASN A 57 20.58 5.57 8.32
CA ASN A 57 19.45 4.75 8.72
C ASN A 57 18.41 4.64 7.59
N ASP A 58 17.88 5.77 7.13
CA ASP A 58 16.76 5.86 6.19
C ASP A 58 17.18 5.65 4.74
N ASP A 59 18.25 6.30 4.26
CA ASP A 59 18.64 6.19 2.85
C ASP A 59 19.24 4.82 2.53
N VAL A 60 20.03 4.25 3.44
CA VAL A 60 20.50 2.88 3.28
C VAL A 60 19.35 1.87 3.32
N ASP A 61 18.29 2.12 4.11
CA ASP A 61 17.08 1.29 4.08
C ASP A 61 16.31 1.45 2.77
N LYS A 62 16.22 2.65 2.18
CA LYS A 62 15.65 2.84 0.84
C LYS A 62 16.42 2.06 -0.22
N ILE A 63 17.75 2.04 -0.12
CA ILE A 63 18.62 1.25 -1.00
C ILE A 63 18.30 -0.25 -0.86
N HIS A 64 18.24 -0.75 0.38
CA HIS A 64 17.86 -2.14 0.70
C HIS A 64 16.52 -2.53 0.07
N ASP A 65 15.50 -1.69 0.28
CA ASP A 65 14.15 -1.86 -0.23
C ASP A 65 14.09 -1.92 -1.77
N GLY A 66 14.92 -1.13 -2.46
CA GLY A 66 14.92 -1.10 -3.93
C GLY A 66 15.66 -2.28 -4.55
N ILE A 67 16.84 -2.61 -4.04
CA ILE A 67 17.69 -3.68 -4.59
C ILE A 67 17.28 -5.07 -4.12
N GLY A 68 16.41 -5.18 -3.12
CA GLY A 68 15.85 -6.42 -2.61
C GLY A 68 14.85 -7.08 -3.56
N ASP A 69 13.64 -7.31 -3.06
CA ASP A 69 12.59 -8.02 -3.79
C ASP A 69 12.04 -7.22 -4.98
N LYS A 70 11.89 -5.90 -4.87
CA LYS A 70 11.32 -5.01 -5.89
C LYS A 70 11.98 -5.15 -7.25
N LEU A 71 13.31 -5.27 -7.30
CA LEU A 71 14.04 -5.46 -8.55
C LEU A 71 13.64 -6.76 -9.26
N THR A 72 13.57 -7.86 -8.53
CA THR A 72 13.19 -9.16 -9.11
C THR A 72 11.72 -9.21 -9.51
N ILE A 73 10.85 -8.61 -8.70
CA ILE A 73 9.42 -8.52 -8.99
C ILE A 73 9.19 -7.65 -10.23
N LEU A 74 9.95 -6.57 -10.42
CA LEU A 74 9.90 -5.78 -11.64
C LEU A 74 10.26 -6.62 -12.87
N VAL A 75 11.38 -7.35 -12.81
CA VAL A 75 11.80 -8.24 -13.90
C VAL A 75 10.76 -9.31 -14.19
N GLN A 76 10.13 -9.87 -13.16
CA GLN A 76 9.03 -10.83 -13.29
C GLN A 76 7.86 -10.21 -14.06
N TRP A 77 7.36 -9.04 -13.66
CA TRP A 77 6.22 -8.40 -14.33
C TRP A 77 6.53 -8.00 -15.77
N VAL A 78 7.73 -7.50 -16.05
CA VAL A 78 8.17 -7.18 -17.42
C VAL A 78 8.27 -8.46 -18.27
N THR A 79 8.78 -9.55 -17.71
CA THR A 79 8.88 -10.83 -18.41
C THR A 79 7.49 -11.42 -18.68
N THR A 80 6.56 -11.36 -17.70
CA THR A 80 5.16 -11.79 -17.87
C THR A 80 4.44 -10.98 -18.94
N PHE A 81 4.71 -9.67 -19.03
CA PHE A 81 4.21 -8.82 -20.11
C PHE A 81 4.62 -9.38 -21.47
N PHE A 82 5.92 -9.55 -21.75
CA PHE A 82 6.37 -10.06 -23.04
C PHE A 82 5.91 -11.50 -23.31
N ALA A 83 5.96 -12.38 -22.31
CA ALA A 83 5.50 -13.76 -22.45
C ALA A 83 4.01 -13.84 -22.81
N GLY A 84 3.17 -13.00 -22.20
CA GLY A 84 1.74 -12.92 -22.49
C GLY A 84 1.45 -12.58 -23.95
N PHE A 85 2.12 -11.56 -24.49
CA PHE A 85 1.97 -11.17 -25.90
C PHE A 85 2.55 -12.22 -26.86
N VAL A 86 3.71 -12.81 -26.56
CA VAL A 86 4.30 -13.87 -27.39
C VAL A 86 3.37 -15.07 -27.49
N ILE A 87 2.79 -15.53 -26.38
CA ILE A 87 1.80 -16.61 -26.37
C ILE A 87 0.56 -16.22 -27.20
N GLY A 88 0.08 -14.98 -27.06
CA GLY A 88 -1.02 -14.45 -27.85
C GLY A 88 -0.77 -14.54 -29.36
N PHE A 89 0.39 -14.05 -29.83
CA PHE A 89 0.74 -14.07 -31.25
C PHE A 89 0.91 -15.49 -31.82
N ILE A 90 1.41 -16.44 -31.02
CA ILE A 90 1.58 -17.83 -31.44
C ILE A 90 0.23 -18.53 -31.60
N ARG A 91 -0.72 -18.31 -30.68
CA ARG A 91 -2.01 -19.00 -30.68
C ARG A 91 -3.05 -18.36 -31.59
N GLY A 92 -3.08 -17.04 -31.68
CA GLY A 92 -4.07 -16.31 -32.46
C GLY A 92 -3.68 -14.86 -32.66
N TRP A 93 -2.90 -14.59 -33.71
CA TRP A 93 -2.39 -13.25 -34.01
C TRP A 93 -3.52 -12.26 -34.36
N GLU A 94 -4.58 -12.69 -35.05
CA GLU A 94 -5.71 -11.82 -35.44
C GLU A 94 -6.43 -11.25 -34.21
N LEU A 95 -6.74 -12.10 -33.22
CA LEU A 95 -7.37 -11.68 -31.96
C LEU A 95 -6.40 -10.84 -31.10
N THR A 96 -5.12 -11.19 -31.10
CA THR A 96 -4.08 -10.47 -30.35
C THR A 96 -3.94 -9.03 -30.83
N LEU A 97 -3.98 -8.78 -32.15
CA LEU A 97 -3.93 -7.43 -32.71
C LEU A 97 -5.12 -6.56 -32.26
N VAL A 98 -6.31 -7.13 -32.18
CA VAL A 98 -7.52 -6.43 -31.69
C VAL A 98 -7.36 -6.05 -30.22
N LEU A 99 -6.85 -6.95 -29.38
CA LEU A 99 -6.59 -6.68 -27.97
C LEU A 99 -5.47 -5.65 -27.75
N ILE A 100 -4.42 -5.70 -28.58
CA ILE A 100 -3.35 -4.69 -28.59
C ILE A 100 -3.91 -3.32 -28.95
N ALA A 101 -4.86 -3.21 -29.88
CA ALA A 101 -5.43 -1.91 -30.26
C ALA A 101 -6.15 -1.21 -29.09
N ILE A 102 -6.71 -1.96 -28.14
CA ILE A 102 -7.38 -1.41 -26.94
C ILE A 102 -6.39 -1.11 -25.81
N THR A 103 -5.29 -1.85 -25.73
CA THR A 103 -4.32 -1.75 -24.63
C THR A 103 -3.79 -0.31 -24.42
N PRO A 104 -3.44 0.49 -25.44
CA PRO A 104 -3.06 1.89 -25.29
C PRO A 104 -4.12 2.75 -24.61
N PHE A 105 -5.41 2.50 -24.84
CA PHE A 105 -6.49 3.25 -24.19
C PHE A 105 -6.59 2.92 -22.70
N MET A 106 -6.36 1.65 -22.34
CA MET A 106 -6.28 1.22 -20.94
C MET A 106 -5.07 1.88 -20.24
N VAL A 107 -3.90 1.83 -20.87
CA VAL A 107 -2.67 2.44 -20.33
C VAL A 107 -2.82 3.96 -20.22
N MET A 108 -3.43 4.61 -21.22
CA MET A 108 -3.71 6.05 -21.19
C MET A 108 -4.68 6.41 -20.06
N GLY A 109 -5.76 5.63 -19.87
CA GLY A 109 -6.69 5.82 -18.76
C GLY A 109 -6.00 5.72 -17.40
N ALA A 110 -5.15 4.70 -17.22
CA ALA A 110 -4.38 4.51 -15.99
C ALA A 110 -3.36 5.65 -15.76
N ALA A 111 -2.68 6.11 -16.81
CA ALA A 111 -1.75 7.23 -16.75
C ALA A 111 -2.46 8.55 -16.38
N VAL A 112 -3.65 8.81 -16.98
CA VAL A 112 -4.50 9.95 -16.62
C VAL A 112 -4.93 9.86 -15.16
N PHE A 113 -5.41 8.70 -14.71
CA PHE A 113 -5.77 8.47 -13.30
C PHE A 113 -4.60 8.80 -12.37
N SER A 114 -3.41 8.25 -12.63
CA SER A 114 -2.22 8.48 -11.81
C SER A 114 -1.85 9.97 -11.75
N LYS A 115 -1.81 10.64 -12.90
CA LYS A 115 -1.48 12.07 -12.99
C LYS A 115 -2.51 12.96 -12.30
N VAL A 116 -3.80 12.69 -12.51
CA VAL A 116 -4.92 13.44 -11.90
C VAL A 116 -4.89 13.25 -10.39
N ALA A 117 -4.78 12.01 -9.91
CA ALA A 117 -4.70 11.71 -8.49
C ALA A 117 -3.51 12.42 -7.81
N ALA A 118 -2.32 12.36 -8.42
CA ALA A 118 -1.12 13.02 -7.89
C ALA A 118 -1.25 14.55 -7.86
N SER A 119 -1.74 15.16 -8.96
CA SER A 119 -1.88 16.61 -9.07
C SER A 119 -2.87 17.18 -8.05
N PHE A 120 -4.06 16.58 -7.93
CA PHE A 120 -5.07 17.04 -6.97
C PHE A 120 -4.63 16.80 -5.52
N THR A 121 -3.98 15.68 -5.23
CA THR A 121 -3.44 15.40 -3.88
C THR A 121 -2.39 16.44 -3.48
N SER A 122 -1.50 16.84 -4.40
CA SER A 122 -0.51 17.89 -4.14
C SER A 122 -1.17 19.26 -3.89
N GLN A 123 -2.19 19.62 -4.68
CA GLN A 123 -2.92 20.88 -4.49
C GLN A 123 -3.67 20.90 -3.15
N GLU A 124 -4.27 19.78 -2.75
CA GLU A 124 -4.96 19.62 -1.47
C GLU A 124 -3.99 19.74 -0.29
N GLN A 125 -2.82 19.11 -0.37
CA GLN A 125 -1.76 19.25 0.62
C GLN A 125 -1.32 20.72 0.78
N LYS A 126 -1.24 21.49 -0.31
CA LYS A 126 -0.92 22.94 -0.23
C LYS A 126 -1.99 23.75 0.49
N LEU A 127 -3.28 23.50 0.22
CA LEU A 127 -4.37 24.17 0.92
C LEU A 127 -4.38 23.81 2.41
N TYR A 128 -4.13 22.54 2.73
CA TYR A 128 -4.01 22.11 4.12
C TYR A 128 -2.77 22.62 4.83
N ALA A 129 -1.64 22.78 4.14
CA ALA A 129 -0.46 23.46 4.69
C ALA A 129 -0.78 24.92 5.05
N GLY A 130 -1.56 25.62 4.21
CA GLY A 130 -2.04 26.97 4.53
C GLY A 130 -2.94 27.03 5.76
N ALA A 131 -3.81 26.04 5.98
CA ALA A 131 -4.58 25.92 7.22
C ALA A 131 -3.68 25.57 8.41
N GLY A 132 -2.71 24.66 8.22
CA GLY A 132 -1.72 24.26 9.22
C GLY A 132 -0.88 25.43 9.72
N ALA A 133 -0.47 26.32 8.82
CA ALA A 133 0.28 27.53 9.19
C ALA A 133 -0.52 28.45 10.14
N ILE A 134 -1.84 28.58 9.93
CA ILE A 134 -2.71 29.34 10.84
C ILE A 134 -2.79 28.64 12.18
N ALA A 135 -2.98 27.32 12.19
CA ALA A 135 -3.01 26.56 13.44
C ALA A 135 -1.68 26.71 14.20
N GLU A 136 -0.54 26.63 13.53
CA GLU A 136 0.78 26.79 14.13
C GLU A 136 1.01 28.21 14.68
N GLU A 137 0.65 29.25 13.92
CA GLU A 137 0.68 30.67 14.36
C GLU A 137 -0.12 30.85 15.67
N VAL A 138 -1.35 30.34 15.69
CA VAL A 138 -2.25 30.46 16.84
C VAL A 138 -1.75 29.64 18.03
N LEU A 139 -1.30 28.40 17.81
CA LEU A 139 -0.83 27.51 18.89
C LEU A 139 0.50 27.97 19.48
N SER A 140 1.41 28.51 18.66
CA SER A 140 2.68 29.09 19.14
C SER A 140 2.46 30.33 20.00
N SER A 141 1.38 31.07 19.73
CA SER A 141 1.03 32.32 20.42
C SER A 141 -0.24 32.20 21.26
N VAL A 142 -0.55 30.98 21.75
CA VAL A 142 -1.85 30.68 22.39
C VAL A 142 -2.15 31.58 23.59
N ARG A 143 -1.13 31.94 24.37
CA ARG A 143 -1.27 32.84 25.53
C ARG A 143 -1.78 34.22 25.11
N THR A 144 -1.34 34.74 23.98
CA THR A 144 -1.80 36.02 23.43
C THR A 144 -3.24 35.92 22.96
N VAL A 145 -3.59 34.83 22.26
CA VAL A 145 -4.94 34.61 21.74
C VAL A 145 -5.97 34.52 22.87
N VAL A 146 -5.65 33.75 23.92
CA VAL A 146 -6.51 33.60 25.11
C VAL A 146 -6.60 34.93 25.88
N ALA A 147 -5.50 35.68 26.01
CA ALA A 147 -5.51 36.97 26.72
C ALA A 147 -6.44 38.01 26.08
N PHE A 148 -6.64 37.95 24.76
CA PHE A 148 -7.51 38.86 24.01
C PHE A 148 -8.90 38.27 23.67
N GLY A 149 -9.22 37.05 24.13
CA GLY A 149 -10.48 36.37 23.80
C GLY A 149 -10.68 36.10 22.31
N GLY A 150 -9.57 35.81 21.60
CA GLY A 150 -9.54 35.66 20.14
C GLY A 150 -9.89 34.27 19.62
N GLU A 151 -10.25 33.32 20.48
CA GLU A 151 -10.38 31.89 20.14
C GLU A 151 -11.42 31.65 19.04
N TYR A 152 -12.62 32.24 19.17
CA TYR A 152 -13.69 32.12 18.17
C TYR A 152 -13.28 32.67 16.80
N LYS A 153 -12.58 33.81 16.79
CA LYS A 153 -12.10 34.47 15.57
C LYS A 153 -11.09 33.60 14.83
N GLU A 154 -10.16 32.98 15.55
CA GLU A 154 -9.15 32.11 14.95
C GLU A 154 -9.75 30.77 14.49
N VAL A 155 -10.75 30.23 15.20
CA VAL A 155 -11.52 29.05 14.73
C VAL A 155 -12.22 29.35 13.40
N ASP A 156 -12.88 30.50 13.27
CA ASP A 156 -13.55 30.88 12.02
C ASP A 156 -12.54 31.10 10.88
N ARG A 157 -11.40 31.74 11.15
CA ARG A 157 -10.31 31.91 10.17
C ARG A 157 -9.79 30.55 9.68
N TYR A 158 -9.62 29.58 10.59
CA TYR A 158 -9.20 28.22 10.26
C TYR A 158 -10.27 27.47 9.45
N LYS A 159 -11.54 27.58 9.84
CA LYS A 159 -12.69 26.97 9.17
C LYS A 159 -12.82 27.40 7.71
N VAL A 160 -12.67 28.69 7.42
CA VAL A 160 -12.72 29.21 6.04
C VAL A 160 -11.66 28.54 5.16
N LYS A 161 -10.43 28.37 5.67
CA LYS A 161 -9.35 27.69 4.93
C LYS A 161 -9.59 26.19 4.76
N LEU A 162 -10.17 25.53 5.76
CA LEU A 162 -10.57 24.12 5.63
C LEU A 162 -11.68 23.92 4.58
N ALA A 163 -12.61 24.87 4.44
CA ALA A 163 -13.66 24.81 3.43
C ALA A 163 -13.11 24.85 2.00
N ASP A 164 -12.05 25.63 1.75
CA ASP A 164 -11.37 25.66 0.45
C ASP A 164 -10.73 24.30 0.12
N ALA A 165 -10.09 23.66 1.12
CA ALA A 165 -9.52 22.32 0.96
C ALA A 165 -10.59 21.26 0.67
N SER A 166 -11.72 21.27 1.41
CA SER A 166 -12.86 20.36 1.18
C SER A 166 -13.48 20.54 -0.23
N LYS A 167 -13.64 21.78 -0.71
CA LYS A 167 -14.13 22.04 -2.08
C LYS A 167 -13.20 21.48 -3.16
N LEU A 168 -11.88 21.58 -2.95
CA LEU A 168 -10.91 20.95 -3.84
C LEU A 168 -11.00 19.42 -3.76
N GLY A 169 -11.18 18.88 -2.56
CA GLY A 169 -11.44 17.46 -2.31
C GLY A 169 -12.64 16.92 -3.08
N ALA A 170 -13.73 17.70 -3.21
CA ALA A 170 -14.87 17.33 -4.05
C ALA A 170 -14.52 17.26 -5.55
N LYS A 171 -13.73 18.23 -6.06
CA LYS A 171 -13.22 18.20 -7.45
C LYS A 171 -12.27 17.04 -7.70
N LYS A 172 -11.44 16.70 -6.71
CA LYS A 172 -10.58 15.51 -6.70
C LYS A 172 -11.42 14.24 -6.82
N GLY A 173 -12.45 14.10 -5.98
CA GLY A 173 -13.38 12.96 -6.02
C GLY A 173 -14.01 12.75 -7.40
N ALA A 174 -14.47 13.83 -8.05
CA ALA A 174 -15.04 13.77 -9.40
C ALA A 174 -13.99 13.39 -10.45
N SER A 175 -12.84 14.07 -10.45
CA SER A 175 -11.80 13.87 -11.48
C SER A 175 -11.15 12.48 -11.37
N VAL A 176 -10.81 12.06 -10.15
CA VAL A 176 -10.28 10.72 -9.87
C VAL A 176 -11.33 9.66 -10.18
N GLY A 177 -12.59 9.87 -9.78
CA GLY A 177 -13.69 8.95 -10.06
C GLY A 177 -13.93 8.75 -11.56
N THR A 178 -13.93 9.82 -12.37
CA THR A 178 -14.10 9.72 -13.82
C THR A 178 -12.91 9.01 -14.48
N SER A 179 -11.68 9.32 -14.05
CA SER A 179 -10.50 8.65 -14.60
C SER A 179 -10.47 7.15 -14.28
N LEU A 180 -10.86 6.76 -13.07
CA LEU A 180 -10.96 5.35 -12.66
C LEU A 180 -12.10 4.64 -13.40
N ALA A 181 -13.26 5.29 -13.56
CA ALA A 181 -14.39 4.77 -14.32
C ALA A 181 -14.03 4.48 -15.79
N LEU A 182 -13.23 5.34 -16.41
CA LEU A 182 -12.74 5.16 -17.78
C LEU A 182 -11.82 3.93 -17.91
N VAL A 183 -10.97 3.66 -16.91
CA VAL A 183 -10.15 2.44 -16.88
C VAL A 183 -11.01 1.18 -16.84
N PHE A 184 -11.99 1.14 -15.92
CA PHE A 184 -12.91 -0.01 -15.81
C PHE A 184 -13.76 -0.20 -17.07
N PHE A 185 -14.22 0.89 -17.69
CA PHE A 185 -14.93 0.83 -18.96
C PHE A 185 -14.10 0.13 -20.04
N PHE A 186 -12.84 0.55 -20.25
CA PHE A 186 -11.99 -0.05 -21.27
C PHE A 186 -11.62 -1.52 -20.99
N ILE A 187 -11.54 -1.93 -19.72
CA ILE A 187 -11.35 -3.33 -19.35
C ILE A 187 -12.55 -4.17 -19.84
N PHE A 188 -13.77 -3.83 -19.45
CA PHE A 188 -14.96 -4.60 -19.87
C PHE A 188 -15.26 -4.47 -21.36
N PHE A 189 -14.98 -3.31 -21.95
CA PHE A 189 -15.04 -3.12 -23.40
C PHE A 189 -14.09 -4.06 -24.12
N SER A 190 -12.87 -4.25 -23.59
CA SER A 190 -11.93 -5.21 -24.15
C SER A 190 -12.46 -6.64 -24.09
N TYR A 191 -13.19 -7.01 -23.03
CA TYR A 191 -13.82 -8.32 -22.90
C TYR A 191 -14.94 -8.49 -23.93
N ALA A 192 -15.83 -7.51 -24.04
CA ALA A 192 -16.92 -7.53 -25.01
C ALA A 192 -16.37 -7.69 -26.44
N LEU A 193 -15.34 -6.91 -26.81
CA LEU A 193 -14.73 -6.99 -28.14
C LEU A 193 -13.97 -8.29 -28.36
N ALA A 194 -13.22 -8.76 -27.36
CA ALA A 194 -12.48 -10.02 -27.45
C ALA A 194 -13.40 -11.21 -27.65
N PHE A 195 -14.49 -11.28 -26.87
CA PHE A 195 -15.45 -12.35 -27.02
C PHE A 195 -16.22 -12.27 -28.33
N TRP A 196 -16.66 -11.08 -28.74
CA TRP A 196 -17.36 -10.90 -30.02
C TRP A 196 -16.48 -11.23 -31.23
N PHE A 197 -15.26 -10.70 -31.28
CA PHE A 197 -14.36 -10.98 -32.41
C PHE A 197 -13.80 -12.41 -32.35
N GLY A 198 -13.51 -12.92 -31.15
CA GLY A 198 -13.08 -14.30 -30.94
C GLY A 198 -14.15 -15.31 -31.35
N GLY A 199 -15.41 -15.07 -30.98
CA GLY A 199 -16.54 -15.90 -31.42
C GLY A 199 -16.77 -15.83 -32.92
N TYR A 200 -16.58 -14.66 -33.55
CA TYR A 200 -16.59 -14.55 -35.01
C TYR A 200 -15.49 -15.41 -35.65
N LEU A 201 -14.26 -15.38 -35.14
CA LEU A 201 -13.16 -16.22 -35.64
C LEU A 201 -13.42 -17.73 -35.46
N ILE A 202 -14.12 -18.12 -34.39
CA ILE A 202 -14.57 -19.50 -34.17
C ILE A 202 -15.64 -19.89 -35.19
N SER A 203 -16.59 -18.99 -35.50
CA SER A 203 -17.67 -19.26 -36.46
C SER A 203 -17.17 -19.52 -37.89
N ILE A 204 -16.03 -18.93 -38.25
CA ILE A 204 -15.36 -19.16 -39.53
C ILE A 204 -14.27 -20.24 -39.45
N GLU A 205 -14.25 -21.01 -38.36
CA GLU A 205 -13.32 -22.13 -38.09
C GLU A 205 -11.83 -21.78 -38.17
N ARG A 206 -11.47 -20.50 -37.95
CA ARG A 206 -10.06 -20.04 -37.99
C ARG A 206 -9.29 -20.32 -36.70
N ILE A 207 -9.97 -20.29 -35.57
CA ILE A 207 -9.40 -20.56 -34.25
C ILE A 207 -10.29 -21.51 -33.48
N PHE A 208 -9.69 -22.34 -32.61
CA PHE A 208 -10.45 -23.15 -31.66
C PHE A 208 -10.83 -22.32 -30.43
N ALA A 209 -11.93 -22.68 -29.77
CA ALA A 209 -12.37 -22.03 -28.53
C ALA A 209 -11.28 -22.01 -27.44
N GLY A 210 -10.48 -23.09 -27.34
CA GLY A 210 -9.36 -23.15 -26.40
C GLY A 210 -8.24 -22.14 -26.69
N ASP A 211 -7.93 -21.89 -27.96
CA ASP A 211 -6.91 -20.90 -28.36
C ASP A 211 -7.40 -19.47 -28.13
N MET A 212 -8.69 -19.21 -28.34
CA MET A 212 -9.33 -17.94 -28.02
C MET A 212 -9.15 -17.58 -26.52
N LEU A 213 -9.45 -18.53 -25.63
CA LEU A 213 -9.27 -18.36 -24.19
C LEU A 213 -7.80 -18.16 -23.81
N ALA A 214 -6.89 -18.91 -24.43
CA ALA A 214 -5.46 -18.78 -24.19
C ALA A 214 -4.94 -17.38 -24.58
N VAL A 215 -5.33 -16.87 -25.77
CA VAL A 215 -4.97 -15.52 -26.23
C VAL A 215 -5.55 -14.47 -25.29
N PHE A 216 -6.84 -14.59 -24.92
CA PHE A 216 -7.51 -13.64 -24.04
C PHE A 216 -6.79 -13.49 -22.69
N PHE A 217 -6.57 -14.60 -21.96
CA PHE A 217 -5.91 -14.53 -20.66
C PHE A 217 -4.43 -14.15 -20.76
N ALA A 218 -3.70 -14.63 -21.79
CA ALA A 218 -2.29 -14.30 -21.94
C ALA A 218 -2.07 -12.80 -22.18
N VAL A 219 -2.85 -12.18 -23.07
CA VAL A 219 -2.76 -10.75 -23.36
C VAL A 219 -3.25 -9.91 -22.18
N LEU A 220 -4.33 -10.32 -21.50
CA LEU A 220 -4.86 -9.60 -20.35
C LEU A 220 -3.91 -9.62 -19.14
N ILE A 221 -3.39 -10.81 -18.79
CA ILE A 221 -2.38 -10.95 -17.72
C ILE A 221 -1.12 -10.17 -18.11
N GLY A 222 -0.72 -10.22 -19.38
CA GLY A 222 0.39 -9.42 -19.90
C GLY A 222 0.17 -7.92 -19.69
N ALA A 223 -0.98 -7.39 -20.11
CA ALA A 223 -1.33 -5.98 -19.97
C ALA A 223 -1.40 -5.52 -18.50
N PHE A 224 -1.99 -6.32 -17.61
CA PHE A 224 -2.02 -6.02 -16.17
C PHE A 224 -0.63 -6.06 -15.52
N SER A 225 0.25 -6.94 -15.99
CA SER A 225 1.62 -7.05 -15.48
C SER A 225 2.39 -5.74 -15.64
N LEU A 226 2.20 -5.02 -16.75
CA LEU A 226 2.81 -3.71 -16.95
C LEU A 226 2.33 -2.67 -15.92
N GLY A 227 1.07 -2.73 -15.51
CA GLY A 227 0.55 -1.88 -14.44
C GLY A 227 1.19 -2.15 -13.08
N GLN A 228 1.42 -3.43 -12.76
CA GLN A 228 2.07 -3.86 -11.50
C GLN A 228 3.60 -3.60 -11.50
N ALA A 229 4.21 -3.45 -12.67
CA ALA A 229 5.61 -3.04 -12.78
C ALA A 229 5.86 -1.62 -12.24
N GLY A 230 4.87 -0.72 -12.29
CA GLY A 230 5.01 0.70 -11.92
C GLY A 230 5.56 0.95 -10.51
N PRO A 231 4.89 0.50 -9.43
CA PRO A 231 5.35 0.73 -8.06
C PRO A 231 6.73 0.12 -7.76
N ASN A 232 7.06 -1.00 -8.41
CA ASN A 232 8.37 -1.65 -8.26
C ASN A 232 9.48 -0.84 -8.93
N ALA A 233 9.19 -0.23 -10.09
CA ALA A 233 10.12 0.69 -10.75
C ALA A 233 10.32 1.99 -9.95
N GLU A 234 9.25 2.54 -9.34
CA GLU A 234 9.36 3.70 -8.46
C GLU A 234 10.28 3.42 -7.26
N GLY A 235 10.13 2.25 -6.62
CA GLY A 235 11.01 1.83 -5.53
C GLY A 235 12.50 1.80 -5.91
N LEU A 236 12.82 1.36 -7.14
CA LEU A 236 14.18 1.39 -7.66
C LEU A 236 14.70 2.80 -7.91
N ILE A 237 13.86 3.69 -8.44
CA ILE A 237 14.24 5.09 -8.69
C ILE A 237 14.55 5.79 -7.36
N VAL A 238 13.73 5.58 -6.33
CA VAL A 238 13.97 6.11 -4.98
C VAL A 238 15.27 5.56 -4.39
N ALA A 239 15.53 4.26 -4.55
CA ALA A 239 16.78 3.65 -4.11
C ALA A 239 18.01 4.21 -4.84
N ALA A 240 17.92 4.45 -6.15
CA ALA A 240 19.00 5.05 -6.91
C ALA A 240 19.30 6.50 -6.48
N GLY A 241 18.25 7.29 -6.17
CA GLY A 241 18.41 8.64 -5.64
C GLY A 241 19.08 8.66 -4.26
N ALA A 242 18.65 7.77 -3.36
CA ALA A 242 19.28 7.60 -2.04
C ALA A 242 20.73 7.09 -2.14
N ALA A 243 21.01 6.21 -3.10
CA ALA A 243 22.36 5.71 -3.34
C ALA A 243 23.32 6.83 -3.76
N GLY A 244 22.90 7.79 -4.58
CA GLY A 244 23.75 8.91 -5.00
C GLY A 244 24.36 9.65 -3.81
N GLU A 245 23.53 10.10 -2.87
CA GLU A 245 23.98 10.82 -1.67
C GLU A 245 24.85 9.99 -0.72
N VAL A 246 24.61 8.67 -0.64
CA VAL A 246 25.40 7.75 0.17
C VAL A 246 26.77 7.50 -0.48
N PHE A 247 26.81 7.27 -1.79
CA PHE A 247 28.06 7.03 -2.52
C PHE A 247 28.89 8.31 -2.67
N ASP A 248 28.28 9.48 -2.82
CA ASP A 248 29.00 10.77 -2.83
C ASP A 248 29.80 10.98 -1.54
N THR A 249 29.28 10.57 -0.38
CA THR A 249 30.02 10.61 0.90
C THR A 249 31.08 9.51 1.00
N ILE A 250 30.83 8.32 0.44
CA ILE A 250 31.78 7.20 0.45
C ILE A 250 33.00 7.49 -0.43
N ASP A 251 32.77 8.07 -1.60
CA ASP A 251 33.79 8.32 -2.62
C ASP A 251 34.50 9.67 -2.40
N ARG A 252 34.01 10.51 -1.47
CA ARG A 252 34.69 11.76 -1.08
C ARG A 252 36.01 11.45 -0.37
N GLU A 253 37.11 11.76 -1.04
CA GLU A 253 38.45 11.78 -0.43
C GLU A 253 38.63 13.05 0.43
N PRO A 254 38.87 12.91 1.75
CA PRO A 254 39.14 14.05 2.61
C PRO A 254 40.52 14.65 2.31
N PRO A 255 40.72 15.98 2.44
CA PRO A 255 42.04 16.59 2.28
C PRO A 255 43.07 16.12 3.31
N PHE A 256 42.60 15.67 4.48
CA PHE A 256 43.41 15.12 5.57
C PHE A 256 42.88 13.73 5.89
N ASP A 257 43.65 12.69 5.56
CA ASP A 257 43.29 11.31 5.85
C ASP A 257 43.80 10.89 7.23
N SER A 258 42.87 10.58 8.14
CA SER A 258 43.18 10.10 9.49
C SER A 258 43.77 8.68 9.52
N ASP A 259 43.52 7.87 8.48
CA ASP A 259 44.04 6.51 8.33
C ASP A 259 45.38 6.48 7.57
N SER A 260 45.87 7.64 7.09
CA SER A 260 47.14 7.70 6.39
C SER A 260 48.32 7.37 7.31
N ASP A 261 49.17 6.45 6.87
CA ASP A 261 50.44 6.12 7.54
C ASP A 261 51.54 7.16 7.25
N GLU A 262 51.23 8.22 6.49
CA GLU A 262 52.17 9.29 6.13
C GLU A 262 52.31 10.28 7.30
N GLY A 263 53.14 9.90 8.29
CA GLY A 263 53.44 10.76 9.42
C GLY A 263 54.52 10.20 10.35
N LEU A 264 55.14 11.08 11.15
CA LEU A 264 56.06 10.66 12.21
C LEU A 264 55.24 10.08 13.38
N LYS A 265 55.42 8.79 13.69
CA LYS A 265 54.75 8.10 14.81
C LYS A 265 55.69 7.99 16.03
N PRO A 266 55.48 8.75 17.13
CA PRO A 266 56.26 8.59 18.35
C PRO A 266 55.85 7.30 19.10
N ASP A 267 56.80 6.60 19.73
CA ASP A 267 56.60 5.26 20.30
C ASP A 267 55.68 5.17 21.54
N ASP A 268 55.22 6.29 22.11
CA ASP A 268 54.73 6.33 23.50
C ASP A 268 53.23 6.72 23.70
N PHE A 269 52.41 6.71 22.65
CA PHE A 269 50.97 7.02 22.77
C PHE A 269 50.10 5.77 22.83
N LYS A 270 49.49 5.50 24.00
CA LYS A 270 48.49 4.44 24.20
C LYS A 270 47.16 5.05 24.68
N PRO A 271 46.22 5.38 23.77
CA PRO A 271 44.92 5.88 24.16
C PRO A 271 44.07 4.73 24.74
N SER A 272 43.53 4.93 25.95
CA SER A 272 42.56 4.00 26.57
C SER A 272 41.29 4.74 26.94
N ILE A 273 40.17 4.34 26.34
CA ILE A 273 38.82 4.83 26.65
C ILE A 273 37.92 3.62 26.85
N THR A 274 37.20 3.55 27.96
CA THR A 274 36.22 2.48 28.18
C THR A 274 34.83 3.01 27.85
N LEU A 275 34.23 2.48 26.78
CA LEU A 275 32.84 2.80 26.43
C LEU A 275 31.93 2.18 27.49
N LYS A 276 31.21 3.01 28.24
CA LYS A 276 30.09 2.58 29.07
C LYS A 276 28.82 2.94 28.32
N THR A 277 28.14 1.93 27.79
CA THR A 277 26.82 2.09 27.20
C THR A 277 25.84 2.42 28.33
N TYR A 278 25.32 3.65 28.37
CA TYR A 278 24.24 4.01 29.28
C TYR A 278 22.90 3.74 28.60
N ASP A 279 22.08 2.88 29.22
CA ASP A 279 20.65 2.75 28.93
C ASP A 279 19.95 4.03 29.40
N HIS A 280 19.98 5.06 28.58
CA HIS A 280 19.13 6.24 28.76
C HIS A 280 18.10 6.33 27.64
N PHE A 281 16.87 6.54 28.12
CA PHE A 281 15.57 6.61 27.46
C PHE A 281 15.03 5.29 26.89
N LYS A 282 14.26 4.58 27.74
CA LYS A 282 13.05 3.95 27.22
C LYS A 282 12.17 5.09 26.73
N GLU A 283 11.89 5.17 25.44
CA GLU A 283 10.69 5.87 24.99
C GLU A 283 9.52 5.25 25.75
N GLU A 284 8.97 5.97 26.72
CA GLU A 284 7.70 5.59 27.31
C GLU A 284 6.67 5.61 26.16
N GLU A 285 6.07 4.47 25.86
CA GLU A 285 4.97 4.39 24.89
C GLU A 285 3.73 5.08 25.50
N TRP A 286 3.68 6.41 25.41
CA TRP A 286 2.65 7.27 26.02
C TRP A 286 1.23 7.09 25.46
N ASP A 287 1.06 6.27 24.41
CA ASP A 287 -0.23 6.00 23.76
C ASP A 287 -1.08 4.92 24.46
N LYS A 288 -0.56 4.28 25.52
CA LYS A 288 -1.27 3.16 26.18
C LYS A 288 -2.47 3.57 27.04
N ASP A 289 -2.59 4.84 27.42
CA ASP A 289 -3.61 5.32 28.37
C ASP A 289 -4.82 6.02 27.71
N ILE A 290 -4.92 6.01 26.37
CA ILE A 290 -6.03 6.70 25.67
C ILE A 290 -7.26 5.78 25.62
N PRO A 291 -8.45 6.24 26.09
CA PRO A 291 -9.65 5.43 26.08
C PRO A 291 -10.04 5.01 24.66
N ASP A 292 -10.46 3.75 24.52
CA ASP A 292 -10.81 3.19 23.22
C ASP A 292 -12.19 3.69 22.75
N VAL A 293 -12.24 4.31 21.58
CA VAL A 293 -13.45 4.92 21.04
C VAL A 293 -14.11 3.97 20.05
N SER A 294 -15.41 3.75 20.24
CA SER A 294 -16.20 2.91 19.33
C SER A 294 -16.26 3.52 17.92
N LEU A 295 -16.08 2.69 16.89
CA LEU A 295 -16.21 3.09 15.48
C LEU A 295 -17.54 3.75 15.16
N MET A 296 -18.61 3.32 15.82
CA MET A 296 -19.95 3.89 15.60
C MET A 296 -19.95 5.39 15.92
N ARG A 297 -19.15 5.82 16.92
CA ARG A 297 -19.00 7.22 17.27
C ARG A 297 -18.28 8.00 16.18
N VAL A 298 -17.22 7.43 15.60
CA VAL A 298 -16.49 8.01 14.46
C VAL A 298 -17.40 8.13 13.24
N MET A 299 -18.20 7.10 12.94
CA MET A 299 -19.18 7.13 11.85
C MET A 299 -20.29 8.16 12.10
N LYS A 300 -20.73 8.34 13.35
CA LYS A 300 -21.72 9.35 13.72
C LYS A 300 -21.23 10.77 13.47
N ALA A 301 -19.91 11.02 13.52
CA ALA A 301 -19.34 12.31 13.10
C ALA A 301 -19.55 12.61 11.61
N ASN A 302 -19.83 11.59 10.79
CA ASN A 302 -20.14 11.69 9.37
C ASN A 302 -21.66 11.69 9.06
N ALA A 303 -22.52 11.83 10.09
CA ALA A 303 -23.97 11.77 9.94
C ALA A 303 -24.58 12.80 8.97
N PRO A 304 -24.11 14.06 8.86
CA PRO A 304 -24.65 15.02 7.91
C PRO A 304 -24.53 14.59 6.43
N GLU A 305 -23.51 13.79 6.10
CA GLU A 305 -23.24 13.26 4.76
C GLU A 305 -23.81 11.85 4.56
N TRP A 306 -24.77 11.41 5.38
CA TRP A 306 -25.34 10.05 5.30
C TRP A 306 -25.89 9.68 3.92
N TRP A 307 -26.44 10.66 3.19
CA TRP A 307 -26.99 10.45 1.85
C TRP A 307 -25.88 10.18 0.81
N LEU A 308 -24.72 10.85 0.92
CA LEU A 308 -23.56 10.58 0.09
C LEU A 308 -23.01 9.19 0.39
N ILE A 309 -22.89 8.84 1.67
CA ILE A 309 -22.47 7.50 2.08
C ILE A 309 -23.44 6.46 1.51
N GLY A 310 -24.76 6.68 1.62
CA GLY A 310 -25.78 5.79 1.05
C GLY A 310 -25.64 5.56 -0.45
N LEU A 311 -25.41 6.63 -1.23
CA LEU A 311 -25.16 6.51 -2.67
C LEU A 311 -23.84 5.80 -2.99
N GLY A 312 -22.78 6.10 -2.23
CA GLY A 312 -21.50 5.42 -2.34
C GLY A 312 -21.62 3.92 -2.06
N LEU A 313 -22.42 3.53 -1.06
CA LEU A 313 -22.72 2.15 -0.71
C LEU A 313 -23.41 1.41 -1.86
N ILE A 314 -24.39 2.03 -2.52
CA ILE A 314 -25.04 1.44 -3.71
C ILE A 314 -24.00 1.18 -4.81
N GLY A 315 -23.10 2.13 -5.06
CA GLY A 315 -21.98 1.94 -6.00
C GLY A 315 -21.05 0.80 -5.61
N SER A 316 -20.69 0.69 -4.33
CA SER A 316 -19.88 -0.41 -3.78
C SER A 316 -20.57 -1.78 -3.90
N LEU A 317 -21.87 -1.86 -3.61
CA LEU A 317 -22.66 -3.08 -3.75
C LEU A 317 -22.67 -3.58 -5.20
N PHE A 318 -22.90 -2.65 -6.14
CA PHE A 318 -22.91 -2.96 -7.56
C PHE A 318 -21.55 -3.47 -8.05
N LEU A 319 -20.47 -2.78 -7.69
CA LEU A 319 -19.11 -3.21 -8.03
C LEU A 319 -18.74 -4.54 -7.37
N GLY A 320 -19.19 -4.78 -6.14
CA GLY A 320 -18.94 -6.05 -5.45
C GLY A 320 -19.56 -7.23 -6.18
N ALA A 321 -20.80 -7.08 -6.67
CA ALA A 321 -21.49 -8.10 -7.44
C ALA A 321 -20.90 -8.33 -8.85
N MET A 322 -20.16 -7.36 -9.38
CA MET A 322 -19.66 -7.36 -10.75
C MET A 322 -18.66 -8.47 -11.06
N ASN A 323 -17.71 -8.76 -10.15
CA ASN A 323 -16.74 -9.84 -10.34
C ASN A 323 -17.41 -11.24 -10.40
N PRO A 324 -18.34 -11.59 -9.49
CA PRO A 324 -19.15 -12.80 -9.63
C PRO A 324 -20.01 -12.84 -10.90
N LEU A 325 -20.64 -11.72 -11.28
CA LEU A 325 -21.42 -11.60 -12.52
C LEU A 325 -20.54 -11.88 -13.75
N PHE A 326 -19.31 -11.38 -13.76
CA PHE A 326 -18.34 -11.68 -14.80
C PHE A 326 -18.06 -13.19 -14.89
N ALA A 327 -17.90 -13.89 -13.75
CA ALA A 327 -17.68 -15.34 -13.75
C ALA A 327 -18.85 -16.11 -14.40
N VAL A 328 -20.09 -15.69 -14.13
CA VAL A 328 -21.30 -16.25 -14.77
C VAL A 328 -21.31 -15.96 -16.27
N PHE A 329 -21.14 -14.70 -16.69
CA PHE A 329 -21.14 -14.33 -18.11
C PHE A 329 -20.03 -15.06 -18.88
N PHE A 330 -18.89 -15.27 -18.22
CA PHE A 330 -17.77 -16.02 -18.76
C PHE A 330 -18.08 -17.52 -18.93
N GLY A 331 -18.79 -18.14 -17.98
CA GLY A 331 -19.24 -19.53 -18.15
C GLY A 331 -20.19 -19.70 -19.34
N GLU A 332 -21.19 -18.83 -19.42
CA GLU A 332 -22.22 -18.86 -20.46
C GLU A 332 -21.65 -18.61 -21.86
N ILE A 333 -20.70 -17.69 -22.00
CA ILE A 333 -20.08 -17.44 -23.31
C ILE A 333 -19.22 -18.62 -23.78
N ILE A 334 -18.62 -19.36 -22.85
CA ILE A 334 -17.90 -20.60 -23.17
C ILE A 334 -18.86 -21.68 -23.64
N GLU A 335 -20.05 -21.77 -23.05
CA GLU A 335 -21.08 -22.69 -23.52
C GLU A 335 -21.52 -22.35 -24.95
N VAL A 336 -21.64 -21.06 -25.30
CA VAL A 336 -21.90 -20.63 -26.68
C VAL A 336 -20.77 -21.04 -27.62
N PHE A 337 -19.50 -20.95 -27.19
CA PHE A 337 -18.36 -21.39 -28.00
C PHE A 337 -18.25 -22.90 -28.16
N ALA A 338 -18.93 -23.68 -27.31
CA ALA A 338 -19.01 -25.14 -27.44
C ALA A 338 -20.06 -25.60 -28.47
N ARG A 339 -20.93 -24.70 -28.96
CA ARG A 339 -21.93 -25.01 -29.99
C ARG A 339 -21.30 -25.09 -31.38
N PRO A 340 -21.97 -25.75 -32.36
CA PRO A 340 -21.51 -25.78 -33.74
C PRO A 340 -21.33 -24.37 -34.32
N ALA A 341 -20.32 -24.19 -35.18
CA ALA A 341 -19.87 -22.89 -35.69
C ALA A 341 -20.97 -22.01 -36.31
N SER A 342 -22.00 -22.61 -36.90
CA SER A 342 -23.14 -21.91 -37.52
C SER A 342 -24.08 -21.22 -36.51
N GLU A 343 -24.13 -21.67 -35.26
CA GLU A 343 -25.04 -21.15 -34.22
C GLU A 343 -24.34 -20.22 -33.21
N VAL A 344 -23.01 -20.09 -33.30
CA VAL A 344 -22.21 -19.28 -32.37
C VAL A 344 -22.57 -17.80 -32.46
N LEU A 345 -22.80 -17.28 -33.68
CA LEU A 345 -23.02 -15.85 -33.91
C LEU A 345 -24.30 -15.31 -33.25
N ASP A 346 -25.39 -16.08 -33.28
CA ASP A 346 -26.69 -15.65 -32.75
C ASP A 346 -26.65 -15.50 -31.21
N GLY A 347 -25.97 -16.42 -30.51
CA GLY A 347 -25.77 -16.33 -29.06
C GLY A 347 -24.73 -15.27 -28.68
N LEU A 348 -23.72 -15.05 -29.52
CA LEU A 348 -22.59 -14.18 -29.24
C LEU A 348 -22.97 -12.70 -29.14
N HIS A 349 -23.88 -12.22 -30.00
CA HIS A 349 -24.30 -10.81 -29.99
C HIS A 349 -24.96 -10.41 -28.66
N LEU A 350 -25.77 -11.29 -28.08
CA LEU A 350 -26.42 -11.06 -26.79
C LEU A 350 -25.38 -10.91 -25.68
N TRP A 351 -24.47 -11.89 -25.55
CA TRP A 351 -23.48 -11.90 -24.46
C TRP A 351 -22.42 -10.81 -24.60
N ALA A 352 -21.97 -10.51 -25.81
CA ALA A 352 -21.08 -9.36 -26.05
C ALA A 352 -21.77 -8.03 -25.68
N GLY A 353 -23.06 -7.88 -26.00
CA GLY A 353 -23.87 -6.74 -25.58
C GLY A 353 -24.00 -6.63 -24.06
N LEU A 354 -24.18 -7.76 -23.36
CA LEU A 354 -24.22 -7.81 -21.89
C LEU A 354 -22.88 -7.43 -21.25
N PHE A 355 -21.73 -7.85 -21.79
CA PHE A 355 -20.42 -7.40 -21.32
C PHE A 355 -20.21 -5.89 -21.51
N LEU A 356 -20.69 -5.35 -22.64
CA LEU A 356 -20.64 -3.91 -22.88
C LEU A 356 -21.52 -3.15 -21.87
N ALA A 357 -22.73 -3.63 -21.61
CA ALA A 357 -23.63 -3.06 -20.59
C ALA A 357 -23.00 -3.14 -19.19
N LEU A 358 -22.33 -4.26 -18.86
CA LEU A 358 -21.59 -4.42 -17.61
C LEU A 358 -20.45 -3.40 -17.52
N GLY A 359 -19.76 -3.08 -18.62
CA GLY A 359 -18.72 -2.05 -18.65
C GLY A 359 -19.23 -0.65 -18.37
N PHE A 360 -20.39 -0.25 -18.93
CA PHE A 360 -21.02 1.02 -18.59
C PHE A 360 -21.45 1.08 -17.13
N ALA A 361 -22.02 -0.02 -16.63
CA ALA A 361 -22.45 -0.11 -15.24
C ALA A 361 -21.25 -0.10 -14.27
N ALA A 362 -20.13 -0.74 -14.64
CA ALA A 362 -18.85 -0.71 -13.92
C ALA A 362 -18.30 0.71 -13.79
N ALA A 363 -18.33 1.45 -14.91
CA ALA A 363 -17.89 2.83 -14.95
C ALA A 363 -18.77 3.72 -14.07
N ALA A 364 -20.10 3.59 -14.17
CA ALA A 364 -21.04 4.32 -13.35
C ALA A 364 -20.89 4.02 -11.85
N GLY A 365 -20.78 2.73 -11.48
CA GLY A 365 -20.58 2.28 -10.10
C GLY A 365 -19.26 2.78 -9.52
N THR A 366 -18.18 2.71 -10.30
CA THR A 366 -16.85 3.23 -9.93
C THR A 366 -16.86 4.73 -9.71
N PHE A 367 -17.48 5.48 -10.62
CA PHE A 367 -17.63 6.92 -10.49
C PHE A 367 -18.44 7.27 -9.23
N LEU A 368 -19.61 6.66 -9.05
CA LEU A 368 -20.49 6.92 -7.92
C LEU A 368 -19.81 6.62 -6.58
N LYS A 369 -19.20 5.44 -6.45
CA LYS A 369 -18.44 5.03 -5.27
C LYS A 369 -17.32 6.04 -4.98
N SER A 370 -16.48 6.32 -5.98
CA SER A 370 -15.31 7.18 -5.80
C SER A 370 -15.72 8.60 -5.43
N PHE A 371 -16.66 9.20 -6.15
CA PHE A 371 -17.12 10.56 -5.91
C PHE A 371 -17.73 10.70 -4.50
N CYS A 372 -18.70 9.85 -4.17
CA CYS A 372 -19.44 9.94 -2.92
C CYS A 372 -18.55 9.72 -1.69
N PHE A 373 -17.74 8.66 -1.67
CA PHE A 373 -16.88 8.36 -0.52
C PHE A 373 -15.70 9.35 -0.39
N THR A 374 -15.17 9.87 -1.49
CA THR A 374 -14.15 10.93 -1.41
C THR A 374 -14.76 12.18 -0.80
N VAL A 375 -15.89 12.68 -1.31
CA VAL A 375 -16.52 13.91 -0.79
C VAL A 375 -16.91 13.76 0.69
N ALA A 376 -17.53 12.64 1.06
CA ALA A 376 -17.88 12.38 2.46
C ALA A 376 -16.64 12.31 3.37
N GLY A 377 -15.55 11.68 2.91
CA GLY A 377 -14.29 11.62 3.65
C GLY A 377 -13.63 13.00 3.83
N GLU A 378 -13.60 13.82 2.78
CA GLU A 378 -13.02 15.17 2.82
C GLU A 378 -13.80 16.09 3.77
N ASN A 379 -15.13 16.02 3.74
CA ASN A 379 -15.99 16.77 4.66
C ASN A 379 -15.79 16.34 6.11
N LEU A 380 -15.70 15.03 6.36
CA LEU A 380 -15.40 14.50 7.68
C LEU A 380 -14.03 14.98 8.17
N THR A 381 -13.02 15.01 7.30
CA THR A 381 -11.66 15.49 7.63
C THR A 381 -11.66 16.95 8.03
N ALA A 382 -12.30 17.80 7.23
CA ALA A 382 -12.44 19.22 7.54
C ALA A 382 -13.16 19.42 8.89
N ARG A 383 -14.23 18.68 9.14
CA ARG A 383 -14.99 18.75 10.40
C ARG A 383 -14.18 18.28 11.61
N LEU A 384 -13.48 17.14 11.50
CA LEU A 384 -12.64 16.65 12.58
C LEU A 384 -11.52 17.64 12.89
N ARG A 385 -10.92 18.27 11.87
CA ARG A 385 -9.92 19.32 12.08
C ARG A 385 -10.50 20.57 12.74
N GLU A 386 -11.66 21.06 12.30
CA GLU A 386 -12.34 22.19 12.94
C GLU A 386 -12.65 21.90 14.42
N TRP A 387 -13.24 20.74 14.71
CA TRP A 387 -13.57 20.33 16.07
C TRP A 387 -12.34 20.16 16.94
N SER A 388 -11.29 19.52 16.42
CA SER A 388 -10.03 19.32 17.14
C SER A 388 -9.35 20.66 17.43
N PHE A 389 -9.28 21.55 16.44
CA PHE A 389 -8.68 22.88 16.63
C PHE A 389 -9.44 23.71 17.67
N ARG A 390 -10.78 23.72 17.59
CA ARG A 390 -11.63 24.37 18.59
C ARG A 390 -11.44 23.76 19.99
N ALA A 391 -11.37 22.43 20.09
CA ALA A 391 -11.16 21.75 21.37
C ALA A 391 -9.77 22.01 21.94
N ILE A 392 -8.73 22.17 21.11
CA ILE A 392 -7.39 22.58 21.57
C ILE A 392 -7.45 23.99 22.16
N LEU A 393 -8.06 24.95 21.45
CA LEU A 393 -8.16 26.34 21.93
C LEU A 393 -9.03 26.51 23.17
N ARG A 394 -9.87 25.53 23.49
CA ARG A 394 -10.68 25.51 24.73
C ARG A 394 -9.87 25.12 25.96
N GLN A 395 -8.68 24.51 25.80
CA GLN A 395 -7.91 24.02 26.93
C GLN A 395 -7.24 25.14 27.74
N GLU A 396 -7.06 24.91 29.03
CA GLU A 396 -6.37 25.86 29.92
C GLU A 396 -4.87 26.00 29.58
N ILE A 397 -4.27 27.16 29.88
CA ILE A 397 -2.84 27.44 29.56
C ILE A 397 -1.89 26.39 30.16
N GLY A 398 -2.19 25.90 31.38
CA GLY A 398 -1.40 24.84 32.01
C GLY A 398 -1.38 23.51 31.23
N TRP A 399 -2.36 23.26 30.36
CA TRP A 399 -2.36 22.12 29.45
C TRP A 399 -1.31 22.27 28.34
N PHE A 400 -1.09 23.49 27.85
CA PHE A 400 -0.07 23.82 26.85
C PHE A 400 1.35 23.86 27.42
N ASP A 401 1.50 24.03 28.73
CA ASP A 401 2.80 24.01 29.40
C ASP A 401 3.41 22.59 29.47
N ASN A 402 2.62 21.54 29.17
CA ASN A 402 3.11 20.17 29.07
C ASN A 402 3.85 19.94 27.75
N GLU A 403 5.06 19.38 27.80
CA GLU A 403 5.86 19.05 26.60
C GLU A 403 5.11 18.19 25.58
N ARG A 404 4.16 17.36 26.03
CA ARG A 404 3.28 16.52 25.17
C ARG A 404 2.37 17.33 24.25
N ASN A 405 2.13 18.59 24.59
CA ASN A 405 1.20 19.51 23.95
C ASN A 405 1.93 20.73 23.38
N SER A 406 3.21 20.58 23.05
CA SER A 406 3.93 21.62 22.31
C SER A 406 3.23 21.95 20.99
N SER A 407 3.33 23.20 20.55
CA SER A 407 2.64 23.72 19.36
C SER A 407 2.92 22.88 18.10
N GLY A 408 4.17 22.46 17.89
CA GLY A 408 4.55 21.62 16.74
C GLY A 408 3.94 20.22 16.78
N ILE A 409 3.88 19.59 17.96
CA ILE A 409 3.23 18.27 18.11
C ILE A 409 1.72 18.39 17.85
N LEU A 410 1.07 19.42 18.40
CA LEU A 410 -0.36 19.65 18.21
C LEU A 410 -0.72 19.98 16.76
N ALA A 411 0.07 20.82 16.09
CA ALA A 411 -0.10 21.12 14.66
C ALA A 411 0.03 19.84 13.81
N THR A 412 1.03 19.00 14.13
CA THR A 412 1.23 17.71 13.46
C THR A 412 0.06 16.76 13.70
N ARG A 413 -0.43 16.63 14.94
CA ARG A 413 -1.60 15.81 15.28
C ARG A 413 -2.84 16.29 14.54
N LEU A 414 -3.10 17.59 14.53
CA LEU A 414 -4.24 18.20 13.84
C LEU A 414 -4.22 17.89 12.33
N ALA A 415 -3.04 17.92 11.70
CA ALA A 415 -2.89 17.58 10.30
C ALA A 415 -3.03 16.05 10.06
N GLN A 416 -2.30 15.22 10.81
CA GLN A 416 -2.16 13.79 10.54
C GLN A 416 -3.33 12.95 11.05
N ASP A 417 -3.79 13.16 12.28
CA ASP A 417 -4.77 12.27 12.91
C ASP A 417 -6.12 12.34 12.18
N ALA A 418 -6.56 13.53 11.78
CA ALA A 418 -7.81 13.69 11.02
C ALA A 418 -7.74 12.99 9.65
N SER A 419 -6.63 13.11 8.94
CA SER A 419 -6.42 12.43 7.65
C SER A 419 -6.27 10.92 7.77
N ARG A 420 -5.72 10.41 8.89
CA ARG A 420 -5.69 8.97 9.16
C ARG A 420 -7.09 8.41 9.40
N VAL A 421 -7.95 9.15 10.11
CA VAL A 421 -9.35 8.76 10.32
C VAL A 421 -10.14 8.73 9.00
N GLN A 422 -9.94 9.73 8.14
CA GLN A 422 -10.46 9.74 6.76
C GLN A 422 -10.01 8.50 5.98
N GLY A 423 -8.73 8.14 6.12
CA GLY A 423 -8.14 6.97 5.50
C GLY A 423 -8.75 5.63 5.92
N ALA A 424 -9.62 5.57 6.93
CA ALA A 424 -10.41 4.36 7.26
C ALA A 424 -11.90 4.47 6.93
N THR A 425 -12.44 5.69 6.85
CA THR A 425 -13.88 5.94 6.69
C THR A 425 -14.30 6.39 5.29
N GLY A 426 -13.34 6.83 4.45
CA GLY A 426 -13.55 7.26 3.06
C GLY A 426 -13.66 6.10 2.06
N SER A 427 -13.02 6.25 0.89
CA SER A 427 -13.13 5.29 -0.24
C SER A 427 -12.77 3.84 0.11
N ARG A 428 -11.89 3.65 1.09
CA ARG A 428 -11.47 2.33 1.59
C ARG A 428 -12.60 1.57 2.29
N LEU A 429 -13.51 2.25 2.99
CA LEU A 429 -14.71 1.62 3.54
C LEU A 429 -15.59 1.08 2.40
N GLY A 430 -15.73 1.86 1.33
CA GLY A 430 -16.41 1.44 0.11
C GLY A 430 -15.78 0.19 -0.51
N THR A 431 -14.45 0.12 -0.58
CA THR A 431 -13.74 -1.08 -1.06
C THR A 431 -13.94 -2.27 -0.13
N LEU A 432 -13.92 -2.11 1.19
CA LEU A 432 -14.17 -3.20 2.13
C LEU A 432 -15.56 -3.83 1.93
N ILE A 433 -16.58 -2.99 1.72
CA ILE A 433 -17.95 -3.44 1.49
C ILE A 433 -18.06 -4.13 0.14
N GLU A 434 -17.49 -3.54 -0.92
CA GLU A 434 -17.37 -4.16 -2.25
C GLU A 434 -16.74 -5.55 -2.17
N THR A 435 -15.62 -5.67 -1.46
CA THR A 435 -14.90 -6.93 -1.25
C THR A 435 -15.74 -7.96 -0.51
N PHE A 436 -16.43 -7.56 0.56
CA PHE A 436 -17.29 -8.46 1.33
C PHE A 436 -18.47 -8.96 0.49
N VAL A 437 -19.13 -8.05 -0.22
CA VAL A 437 -20.27 -8.37 -1.08
C VAL A 437 -19.83 -9.28 -2.24
N GLY A 438 -18.69 -8.97 -2.85
CA GLY A 438 -18.12 -9.81 -3.91
C GLY A 438 -17.74 -11.20 -3.42
N MET A 439 -17.18 -11.33 -2.22
CA MET A 439 -16.87 -12.63 -1.62
C MET A 439 -18.15 -13.45 -1.36
N VAL A 440 -19.17 -12.84 -0.76
CA VAL A 440 -20.45 -13.52 -0.48
C VAL A 440 -21.17 -13.91 -1.78
N ALA A 441 -21.28 -12.99 -2.73
CA ALA A 441 -21.91 -13.25 -4.02
C ALA A 441 -21.17 -14.33 -4.81
N SER A 442 -19.84 -14.34 -4.78
CA SER A 442 -19.01 -15.38 -5.42
C SER A 442 -19.26 -16.75 -4.84
N ILE A 443 -19.34 -16.87 -3.51
CA ILE A 443 -19.63 -18.14 -2.83
C ILE A 443 -21.05 -18.62 -3.17
N ILE A 444 -22.05 -17.72 -3.13
CA ILE A 444 -23.44 -18.06 -3.48
C ILE A 444 -23.52 -18.60 -4.91
N ILE A 445 -22.93 -17.87 -5.88
CA ILE A 445 -22.90 -18.30 -7.27
C ILE A 445 -22.19 -19.64 -7.41
N ALA A 446 -21.03 -19.82 -6.77
CA ALA A 446 -20.30 -21.08 -6.81
C ALA A 446 -21.17 -22.27 -6.34
N PHE A 447 -21.90 -22.11 -5.23
CA PHE A 447 -22.82 -23.14 -4.72
C PHE A 447 -24.03 -23.41 -5.64
N VAL A 448 -24.53 -22.39 -6.34
CA VAL A 448 -25.65 -22.55 -7.28
C VAL A 448 -25.24 -23.41 -8.48
N TYR A 449 -24.04 -23.20 -9.02
CA TYR A 449 -23.53 -23.94 -10.19
C TYR A 449 -23.00 -25.33 -9.83
N SER A 450 -22.16 -25.44 -8.79
CA SER A 450 -21.75 -26.75 -8.26
C SER A 450 -21.45 -26.66 -6.78
N TRP A 451 -22.30 -27.31 -5.98
CA TRP A 451 -22.07 -27.39 -4.54
C TRP A 451 -20.89 -28.31 -4.19
N MET A 452 -20.68 -29.41 -4.92
CA MET A 452 -19.62 -30.39 -4.61
C MET A 452 -18.24 -29.81 -4.87
N LEU A 453 -18.03 -29.20 -6.04
CA LEU A 453 -16.76 -28.55 -6.38
C LEU A 453 -16.49 -27.37 -5.44
N THR A 454 -17.52 -26.59 -5.13
CA THR A 454 -17.42 -25.46 -4.21
C THR A 454 -17.01 -25.89 -2.80
N LEU A 455 -17.50 -27.02 -2.28
CA LEU A 455 -17.06 -27.53 -0.97
C LEU A 455 -15.58 -27.91 -0.94
N VAL A 456 -15.08 -28.55 -2.00
CA VAL A 456 -13.64 -28.88 -2.13
C VAL A 456 -12.81 -27.60 -2.10
N LEU A 457 -13.25 -26.59 -2.84
CA LEU A 457 -12.53 -25.32 -2.93
C LEU A 457 -12.59 -24.51 -1.64
N ILE A 458 -13.75 -24.44 -0.97
CA ILE A 458 -13.87 -23.82 0.35
C ILE A 458 -12.97 -24.53 1.38
N GLY A 459 -12.84 -25.85 1.31
CA GLY A 459 -11.88 -26.60 2.14
C GLY A 459 -10.42 -26.19 1.89
N PHE A 460 -10.10 -25.69 0.69
CA PHE A 460 -8.76 -25.22 0.32
C PHE A 460 -8.53 -23.73 0.64
N VAL A 461 -9.58 -22.90 0.73
CA VAL A 461 -9.48 -21.46 1.03
C VAL A 461 -8.67 -21.16 2.31
N PRO A 462 -8.81 -21.90 3.44
CA PRO A 462 -7.97 -21.69 4.61
C PRO A 462 -6.47 -21.85 4.34
N VAL A 463 -6.07 -22.80 3.49
CA VAL A 463 -4.67 -22.99 3.10
C VAL A 463 -4.16 -21.77 2.32
N PHE A 464 -4.98 -21.24 1.42
CA PHE A 464 -4.70 -19.99 0.69
C PHE A 464 -4.52 -18.80 1.64
N ILE A 465 -5.47 -18.57 2.55
CA ILE A 465 -5.40 -17.47 3.53
C ILE A 465 -4.18 -17.62 4.45
N ILE A 466 -3.93 -18.81 5.00
CA ILE A 466 -2.79 -19.07 5.88
C ILE A 466 -1.48 -18.81 5.13
N SER A 467 -1.36 -19.23 3.87
CA SER A 467 -0.14 -18.99 3.07
C SER A 467 0.15 -17.49 2.88
N GLY A 468 -0.88 -16.68 2.59
CA GLY A 468 -0.73 -15.23 2.50
C GLY A 468 -0.40 -14.56 3.84
N ILE A 469 -1.01 -15.02 4.95
CA ILE A 469 -0.68 -14.51 6.30
C ILE A 469 0.77 -14.84 6.66
N LEU A 470 1.25 -16.05 6.35
CA LEU A 470 2.63 -16.46 6.58
C LEU A 470 3.61 -15.60 5.79
N GLU A 471 3.32 -15.32 4.52
CA GLU A 471 4.12 -14.44 3.67
C GLU A 471 4.19 -13.01 4.24
N VAL A 472 3.04 -12.40 4.56
CA VAL A 472 2.99 -11.05 5.15
C VAL A 472 3.74 -11.01 6.48
N LYS A 473 3.55 -12.01 7.35
CA LYS A 473 4.25 -12.09 8.64
C LYS A 473 5.75 -12.27 8.47
N ALA A 474 6.19 -13.06 7.48
CA ALA A 474 7.60 -13.21 7.15
C ALA A 474 8.21 -11.92 6.57
N LEU A 475 7.45 -11.09 5.88
CA LEU A 475 7.95 -9.78 5.43
C LEU A 475 7.97 -8.77 6.59
N THR A 476 6.82 -8.51 7.22
CA THR A 476 6.66 -7.40 8.18
C THR A 476 7.18 -7.71 9.57
N GLY A 477 7.11 -8.98 10.01
CA GLY A 477 7.57 -9.39 11.33
C GLY A 477 9.09 -9.26 11.48
N HIS A 478 9.84 -9.64 10.45
CA HIS A 478 11.29 -9.50 10.45
C HIS A 478 11.74 -8.04 10.32
N ALA A 479 11.00 -7.19 9.61
CA ALA A 479 11.31 -5.76 9.49
C ALA A 479 11.28 -5.05 10.86
N GLY A 480 10.27 -5.32 11.69
CA GLY A 480 10.17 -4.74 13.04
C GLY A 480 11.29 -5.21 13.98
N ASP A 481 11.61 -6.50 13.91
CA ASP A 481 12.73 -7.10 14.66
C ASP A 481 14.09 -6.54 14.23
N ASN A 482 14.29 -6.33 12.92
CA ASN A 482 15.52 -5.77 12.36
C ASN A 482 15.72 -4.32 12.81
N LYS A 483 14.65 -3.51 12.78
CA LYS A 483 14.70 -2.13 13.26
C LYS A 483 15.18 -2.06 14.72
N LYS A 484 14.59 -2.86 15.60
CA LYS A 484 15.02 -2.95 17.02
C LYS A 484 16.45 -3.44 17.19
N ALA A 485 16.87 -4.40 16.37
CA ALA A 485 18.23 -4.93 16.43
C ALA A 485 19.27 -3.93 15.91
N LEU A 486 18.89 -3.01 15.02
CA LEU A 486 19.74 -1.93 14.51
C LEU A 486 19.76 -0.68 15.41
N GLU A 487 18.81 -0.52 16.34
CA GLU A 487 18.76 0.64 17.25
C GLU A 487 20.06 0.85 18.03
N GLN A 488 20.69 -0.22 18.53
CA GLN A 488 21.94 -0.12 19.28
C GLN A 488 23.11 0.33 18.38
N ALA A 489 23.24 -0.25 17.18
CA ALA A 489 24.24 0.16 16.21
C ALA A 489 24.01 1.61 15.75
N GLY A 490 22.74 1.98 15.50
CA GLY A 490 22.33 3.33 15.18
C GLY A 490 22.69 4.34 16.28
N LYS A 491 22.46 3.98 17.55
CA LYS A 491 22.84 4.82 18.70
C LYS A 491 24.35 5.07 18.76
N ILE A 492 25.17 4.03 18.59
CA ILE A 492 26.64 4.19 18.52
C ILE A 492 27.01 5.16 17.40
N ALA A 493 26.40 5.02 16.22
CA ALA A 493 26.68 5.90 15.10
C ALA A 493 26.26 7.35 15.38
N VAL A 494 25.07 7.57 15.97
CA VAL A 494 24.57 8.90 16.39
C VAL A 494 25.52 9.54 17.38
N ASP A 495 25.81 8.86 18.49
CA ASP A 495 26.67 9.38 19.55
C ASP A 495 28.06 9.75 19.00
N THR A 496 28.57 8.98 18.04
CA THR A 496 29.86 9.23 17.41
C THR A 496 29.83 10.42 16.45
N ILE A 497 28.81 10.50 15.58
CA ILE A 497 28.65 11.57 14.59
C ILE A 497 28.37 12.92 15.26
N GLU A 498 27.55 12.95 16.31
CA GLU A 498 27.27 14.18 17.07
C GLU A 498 28.50 14.69 17.82
N ASN A 499 29.35 13.78 18.29
CA ASN A 499 30.55 14.11 19.07
C ASN A 499 31.85 13.98 18.26
N MET A 500 31.77 14.10 16.93
CA MET A 500 32.88 13.78 16.03
C MET A 500 34.16 14.59 16.35
N ARG A 501 34.04 15.85 16.76
CA ARG A 501 35.19 16.68 17.17
C ARG A 501 35.96 16.06 18.36
N THR A 502 35.24 15.50 19.33
CA THR A 502 35.83 14.82 20.49
C THR A 502 36.49 13.52 20.05
N VAL A 503 35.82 12.73 19.21
CA VAL A 503 36.35 11.48 18.67
C VAL A 503 37.64 11.71 17.88
N ALA A 504 37.64 12.70 17.00
CA ALA A 504 38.80 13.12 16.21
C ALA A 504 39.95 13.62 17.07
N SER A 505 39.67 14.43 18.09
CA SER A 505 40.72 14.95 18.99
C SER A 505 41.41 13.85 19.81
N LEU A 506 40.76 12.71 20.00
CA LEU A 506 41.26 11.58 20.78
C LEU A 506 41.89 10.49 19.89
N GLY A 507 41.74 10.55 18.57
CA GLY A 507 42.25 9.55 17.63
C GLY A 507 41.68 8.15 17.87
N VAL A 508 40.37 8.05 18.17
CA VAL A 508 39.69 6.78 18.52
C VAL A 508 38.59 6.38 17.53
N GLU A 509 38.60 6.92 16.32
CA GLU A 509 37.67 6.64 15.22
C GLU A 509 37.60 5.13 14.94
N ILE A 510 38.76 4.46 14.86
CA ILE A 510 38.86 3.03 14.57
C ILE A 510 38.17 2.18 15.66
N LYS A 511 38.15 2.68 16.90
CA LYS A 511 37.50 2.01 18.03
C LYS A 511 35.98 2.07 17.90
N PHE A 512 35.43 3.23 17.53
CA PHE A 512 34.00 3.37 17.26
C PHE A 512 33.57 2.62 15.99
N TYR A 513 34.39 2.60 14.94
CA TYR A 513 34.17 1.75 13.77
C TYR A 513 34.09 0.26 14.15
N THR A 514 35.03 -0.21 14.98
CA THR A 514 35.05 -1.61 15.42
C THR A 514 33.84 -1.94 16.29
N ALA A 515 33.44 -1.03 17.19
CA ALA A 515 32.24 -1.19 18.02
C ALA A 515 30.98 -1.31 17.15
N TYR A 516 30.79 -0.40 16.19
CA TYR A 516 29.68 -0.45 15.24
C TYR A 516 29.66 -1.74 14.41
N ASN A 517 30.82 -2.18 13.91
CA ASN A 517 30.94 -3.44 13.16
C ASN A 517 30.61 -4.68 14.01
N ILE A 518 30.91 -4.67 15.31
CA ILE A 518 30.51 -5.76 16.20
C ILE A 518 28.99 -5.78 16.39
N GLU A 519 28.37 -4.64 16.65
CA GLU A 519 26.92 -4.56 16.87
C GLU A 519 26.12 -4.93 15.61
N ILE A 520 26.54 -4.48 14.43
CA ILE A 520 25.78 -4.72 13.19
C ILE A 520 25.89 -6.17 12.67
N LYS A 521 26.85 -6.96 13.16
CA LYS A 521 26.99 -8.38 12.79
C LYS A 521 25.82 -9.25 13.27
N GLY A 522 25.22 -8.92 14.41
CA GLY A 522 24.06 -9.64 14.95
C GLY A 522 22.84 -9.55 14.02
N PRO A 523 22.34 -8.33 13.73
CA PRO A 523 21.28 -8.09 12.76
C PRO A 523 21.58 -8.70 11.39
N TYR A 524 22.80 -8.53 10.87
CA TYR A 524 23.22 -9.10 9.58
C TYR A 524 23.04 -10.63 9.52
N LYS A 525 23.53 -11.37 10.52
CA LYS A 525 23.36 -12.84 10.55
C LYS A 525 21.91 -13.26 10.65
N LYS A 526 21.10 -12.53 11.43
CA LYS A 526 19.65 -12.79 11.56
C LYS A 526 18.96 -12.56 10.23
N ASN A 527 19.26 -11.47 9.52
CA ASN A 527 18.64 -11.15 8.24
C ASN A 527 18.99 -12.15 7.14
N LEU A 528 20.20 -12.71 7.13
CA LEU A 528 20.55 -13.80 6.20
C LEU A 528 19.63 -15.02 6.37
N VAL A 529 19.29 -15.38 7.61
CA VAL A 529 18.34 -16.48 7.88
C VAL A 529 16.91 -16.07 7.52
N ASN A 530 16.51 -14.85 7.88
CA ASN A 530 15.17 -14.34 7.55
C ASN A 530 14.93 -14.27 6.04
N SER A 531 15.96 -13.95 5.26
CA SER A 531 15.93 -13.95 3.78
C SER A 531 15.56 -15.33 3.22
N PHE A 532 16.10 -16.38 3.81
CA PHE A 532 15.78 -17.76 3.44
C PHE A 532 14.35 -18.14 3.83
N VAL A 533 13.94 -17.80 5.05
CA VAL A 533 12.58 -18.04 5.55
C VAL A 533 11.55 -17.32 4.68
N TYR A 534 11.81 -16.05 4.35
CA TYR A 534 10.95 -15.24 3.50
C TYR A 534 10.79 -15.86 2.10
N GLY A 535 11.90 -16.25 1.45
CA GLY A 535 11.82 -16.92 0.15
C GLY A 535 11.04 -18.24 0.20
N LEU A 536 11.13 -19.01 1.30
CA LEU A 536 10.37 -20.25 1.45
C LEU A 536 8.87 -19.98 1.60
N THR A 537 8.50 -18.97 2.39
CA THR A 537 7.09 -18.55 2.54
C THR A 537 6.52 -17.98 1.25
N TYR A 538 7.31 -17.21 0.49
CA TYR A 538 6.91 -16.66 -0.80
C TYR A 538 6.71 -17.77 -1.84
N GLY A 539 7.66 -18.69 -1.97
CA GLY A 539 7.55 -19.83 -2.87
C GLY A 539 6.35 -20.72 -2.55
N PHE A 540 6.07 -20.94 -1.25
CA PHE A 540 4.86 -21.64 -0.82
C PHE A 540 3.59 -20.90 -1.26
N SER A 541 3.45 -19.61 -0.92
CA SER A 541 2.30 -18.77 -1.27
C SER A 541 1.99 -18.79 -2.77
N GLN A 542 3.00 -18.58 -3.62
CA GLN A 542 2.82 -18.61 -5.08
C GLN A 542 2.41 -20.00 -5.61
N SER A 543 2.89 -21.08 -4.98
CA SER A 543 2.54 -22.45 -5.37
C SER A 543 1.11 -22.86 -4.99
N VAL A 544 0.55 -22.28 -3.92
CA VAL A 544 -0.80 -22.60 -3.44
C VAL A 544 -1.87 -22.24 -4.47
N ILE A 545 -1.67 -21.15 -5.24
CA ILE A 545 -2.56 -20.79 -6.36
C ILE A 545 -2.67 -21.95 -7.36
N TYR A 546 -1.53 -22.52 -7.78
CA TYR A 546 -1.50 -23.61 -8.74
C TYR A 546 -1.99 -24.94 -8.17
N LEU A 547 -1.85 -25.18 -6.87
CA LEU A 547 -2.50 -26.30 -6.19
C LEU A 547 -4.03 -26.19 -6.27
N GLY A 548 -4.57 -24.99 -6.10
CA GLY A 548 -6.00 -24.72 -6.29
C GLY A 548 -6.49 -25.08 -7.69
N PHE A 549 -5.72 -24.72 -8.73
CA PHE A 549 -6.03 -25.13 -10.10
C PHE A 549 -6.01 -26.66 -10.30
N ILE A 550 -5.01 -27.35 -9.74
CA ILE A 550 -4.93 -28.82 -9.81
C ILE A 550 -6.15 -29.46 -9.15
N LEU A 551 -6.55 -28.99 -7.97
CA LEU A 551 -7.74 -29.49 -7.27
C LEU A 551 -9.01 -29.23 -8.07
N THR A 552 -9.17 -28.02 -8.60
CA THR A 552 -10.37 -27.64 -9.36
C THR A 552 -10.52 -28.45 -10.64
N PHE A 553 -9.48 -28.50 -11.48
CA PHE A 553 -9.55 -29.23 -12.75
C PHE A 553 -9.48 -30.74 -12.55
N GLY A 554 -8.74 -31.24 -11.55
CA GLY A 554 -8.64 -32.67 -11.26
C GLY A 554 -9.96 -33.24 -10.74
N PHE A 555 -10.56 -32.61 -9.74
CA PHE A 555 -11.87 -33.01 -9.22
C PHE A 555 -12.98 -32.72 -10.22
N GLY A 556 -12.95 -31.55 -10.88
CA GLY A 556 -13.92 -31.19 -11.90
C GLY A 556 -13.93 -32.16 -13.09
N ALA A 557 -12.77 -32.57 -13.60
CA ALA A 557 -12.70 -33.60 -14.66
C ALA A 557 -13.28 -34.95 -14.19
N TYR A 558 -13.09 -35.31 -12.92
CA TYR A 558 -13.68 -36.51 -12.33
C TYR A 558 -15.22 -36.43 -12.24
N GLN A 559 -15.79 -35.25 -12.01
CA GLN A 559 -17.23 -35.05 -12.00
C GLN A 559 -17.83 -35.09 -13.42
N VAL A 560 -17.16 -34.47 -14.39
CA VAL A 560 -17.61 -34.42 -15.80
C VAL A 560 -17.59 -35.80 -16.47
N THR A 561 -16.66 -36.69 -16.10
CA THR A 561 -16.43 -37.98 -16.80
C THR A 561 -17.32 -39.14 -16.34
N ARG A 562 -18.11 -38.98 -15.27
CA ARG A 562 -18.97 -40.06 -14.74
C ARG A 562 -20.35 -40.09 -15.41
N PRO A 563 -20.91 -41.29 -15.66
CA PRO A 563 -22.22 -41.43 -16.30
C PRO A 563 -23.38 -40.91 -15.42
N PRO A 564 -24.51 -40.51 -16.06
CA PRO A 564 -25.67 -39.93 -15.38
C PRO A 564 -26.25 -40.92 -14.36
N GLY A 565 -26.48 -40.49 -13.13
CA GLY A 565 -27.30 -41.31 -12.23
C GLY A 565 -27.47 -40.78 -10.81
N HIS A 566 -26.50 -40.07 -10.25
CA HIS A 566 -26.58 -39.65 -8.83
C HIS A 566 -26.00 -38.26 -8.52
N ILE A 567 -25.37 -37.59 -9.48
CA ILE A 567 -24.72 -36.29 -9.32
C ILE A 567 -25.07 -35.46 -10.55
N ALA A 568 -25.49 -34.21 -10.36
CA ALA A 568 -25.84 -33.30 -11.45
C ALA A 568 -24.70 -33.25 -12.47
N HIS A 569 -25.01 -33.32 -13.77
CA HIS A 569 -24.02 -33.11 -14.82
C HIS A 569 -23.49 -31.68 -14.66
N GLU A 570 -22.24 -31.56 -14.21
CA GLU A 570 -21.53 -30.29 -14.32
C GLU A 570 -21.04 -30.18 -15.75
N SER A 571 -21.53 -29.18 -16.48
CA SER A 571 -20.94 -28.81 -17.76
C SER A 571 -19.52 -28.30 -17.53
N PHE A 572 -18.68 -28.36 -18.56
CA PHE A 572 -17.35 -27.73 -18.50
C PHE A 572 -17.46 -26.22 -18.26
N SER A 573 -18.54 -25.57 -18.71
CA SER A 573 -18.86 -24.17 -18.42
C SER A 573 -19.11 -23.92 -16.92
N ASP A 574 -19.84 -24.81 -16.25
CA ASP A 574 -20.12 -24.71 -14.81
C ASP A 574 -18.84 -24.80 -13.99
N LEU A 575 -17.92 -25.71 -14.36
CA LEU A 575 -16.60 -25.85 -13.74
C LEU A 575 -15.82 -24.54 -13.81
N LEU A 576 -15.76 -23.91 -14.99
CA LEU A 576 -15.04 -22.65 -15.18
C LEU A 576 -15.71 -21.47 -14.46
N THR A 577 -17.04 -21.46 -14.38
CA THR A 577 -17.80 -20.47 -13.60
C THR A 577 -17.43 -20.55 -12.12
N VAL A 578 -17.45 -21.76 -11.55
CA VAL A 578 -17.09 -21.99 -10.14
C VAL A 578 -15.62 -21.66 -9.89
N LEU A 579 -14.71 -22.03 -10.78
CA LEU A 579 -13.29 -21.70 -10.68
C LEU A 579 -13.09 -20.18 -10.60
N MET A 580 -13.68 -19.42 -11.53
CA MET A 580 -13.54 -17.97 -11.58
C MET A 580 -14.20 -17.28 -10.39
N ALA A 581 -15.41 -17.71 -10.00
CA ALA A 581 -16.10 -17.19 -8.82
C ALA A 581 -15.25 -17.38 -7.56
N VAL A 582 -14.73 -18.58 -7.31
CA VAL A 582 -13.88 -18.84 -6.14
C VAL A 582 -12.59 -18.03 -6.17
N ILE A 583 -11.92 -17.91 -7.33
CA ILE A 583 -10.70 -17.10 -7.44
C ILE A 583 -10.98 -15.63 -7.12
N PHE A 584 -12.03 -15.04 -7.69
CA PHE A 584 -12.39 -13.66 -7.38
C PHE A 584 -12.81 -13.47 -5.92
N GLY A 585 -13.50 -14.45 -5.32
CA GLY A 585 -13.80 -14.47 -3.89
C GLY A 585 -12.53 -14.50 -3.02
N ALA A 586 -11.54 -15.33 -3.38
CA ALA A 586 -10.26 -15.46 -2.67
C ALA A 586 -9.38 -14.20 -2.80
N VAL A 587 -9.32 -13.61 -3.99
CA VAL A 587 -8.65 -12.31 -4.23
C VAL A 587 -9.30 -11.21 -3.37
N GLY A 588 -10.63 -11.22 -3.29
CA GLY A 588 -11.37 -10.35 -2.37
C GLY A 588 -10.91 -10.52 -0.92
N ALA A 589 -10.90 -11.74 -0.40
CA ALA A 589 -10.44 -12.02 0.96
C ALA A 589 -8.99 -11.53 1.23
N GLY A 590 -8.09 -11.69 0.25
CA GLY A 590 -6.72 -11.17 0.32
C GLY A 590 -6.68 -9.64 0.42
N GLN A 591 -7.44 -8.93 -0.41
CA GLN A 591 -7.55 -7.48 -0.35
C GLN A 591 -8.12 -7.01 1.00
N ALA A 592 -9.13 -7.70 1.54
CA ALA A 592 -9.70 -7.39 2.86
C ALA A 592 -8.64 -7.43 3.99
N SER A 593 -7.69 -8.38 3.92
CA SER A 593 -6.60 -8.50 4.90
C SER A 593 -5.63 -7.30 4.87
N SER A 594 -5.40 -6.72 3.69
CA SER A 594 -4.51 -5.56 3.52
C SER A 594 -4.98 -4.29 4.27
N PHE A 595 -6.24 -4.24 4.70
CA PHE A 595 -6.80 -3.08 5.42
C PHE A 595 -6.46 -3.06 6.91
N ALA A 596 -6.09 -4.19 7.52
CA ALA A 596 -5.89 -4.28 8.97
C ALA A 596 -4.89 -3.25 9.55
N PRO A 597 -3.71 -3.00 8.93
CA PRO A 597 -2.76 -2.02 9.46
C PRO A 597 -3.26 -0.57 9.39
N ASN A 598 -3.94 -0.21 8.30
CA ASN A 598 -4.50 1.13 8.11
C ASN A 598 -5.64 1.40 9.08
N TYR A 599 -6.47 0.39 9.34
CA TYR A 599 -7.55 0.45 10.30
C TYR A 599 -7.04 0.69 11.73
N THR A 600 -6.00 -0.03 12.16
CA THR A 600 -5.41 0.15 13.50
C THR A 600 -4.88 1.58 13.71
N LYS A 601 -4.15 2.13 12.72
CA LYS A 601 -3.62 3.50 12.79
C LYS A 601 -4.75 4.55 12.81
N ALA A 602 -5.78 4.36 12.00
CA ALA A 602 -6.93 5.26 11.97
C ALA A 602 -7.71 5.24 13.30
N LYS A 603 -7.87 4.06 13.90
CA LYS A 603 -8.52 3.89 15.20
C LYS A 603 -7.74 4.59 16.31
N GLN A 604 -6.41 4.44 16.35
CA GLN A 604 -5.56 5.16 17.31
C GLN A 604 -5.67 6.70 17.16
N SER A 605 -5.64 7.21 15.93
CA SER A 605 -5.84 8.62 15.65
C SER A 605 -7.25 9.09 16.05
N ALA A 606 -8.29 8.28 15.83
CA ALA A 606 -9.64 8.58 16.29
C ALA A 606 -9.71 8.66 17.82
N ASN A 607 -9.09 7.71 18.53
CA ASN A 607 -9.05 7.70 19.99
C ASN A 607 -8.43 8.99 20.53
N ARG A 608 -7.32 9.47 19.95
CA ARG A 608 -6.70 10.74 20.31
C ARG A 608 -7.62 11.94 20.08
N ILE A 609 -8.25 12.02 18.91
CA ILE A 609 -9.17 13.12 18.56
C ILE A 609 -10.35 13.15 19.53
N PHE A 610 -11.01 12.02 19.76
CA PHE A 610 -12.20 11.97 20.61
C PHE A 610 -11.86 12.12 22.10
N ALA A 611 -10.70 11.61 22.57
CA ALA A 611 -10.23 11.88 23.92
C ALA A 611 -9.97 13.38 24.16
N LEU A 612 -9.47 14.09 23.14
CA LEU A 612 -9.33 15.55 23.19
C LEU A 612 -10.69 16.26 23.15
N LEU A 613 -11.63 15.81 22.31
CA LEU A 613 -12.97 16.40 22.21
C LEU A 613 -13.80 16.24 23.50
N ASP A 614 -13.59 15.13 24.22
CA ASP A 614 -14.29 14.80 25.45
C ASP A 614 -13.63 15.40 26.70
N ARG A 615 -12.43 15.97 26.58
CA ARG A 615 -11.74 16.61 27.69
C ARG A 615 -12.40 17.96 28.00
N GLU A 616 -12.97 18.06 29.19
CA GLU A 616 -13.39 19.33 29.77
C GLU A 616 -12.21 20.01 30.48
N PRO A 617 -11.89 21.28 30.16
CA PRO A 617 -10.81 22.00 30.82
C PRO A 617 -11.18 22.40 32.24
N VAL A 618 -10.17 22.57 33.10
CA VAL A 618 -10.39 23.06 34.48
C VAL A 618 -10.87 24.52 34.47
N VAL A 619 -10.37 25.30 33.50
CA VAL A 619 -10.77 26.69 33.27
C VAL A 619 -11.32 26.76 31.84
N ASP A 620 -12.63 26.83 31.72
CA ASP A 620 -13.30 26.86 30.41
C ASP A 620 -13.50 28.28 29.90
N GLY A 621 -12.67 28.68 28.92
CA GLY A 621 -12.81 29.98 28.23
C GLY A 621 -14.09 30.10 27.40
N TYR A 622 -14.79 28.99 27.14
CA TYR A 622 -16.05 28.96 26.39
C TYR A 622 -17.29 28.98 27.30
N SER A 623 -17.12 28.92 28.61
CA SER A 623 -18.25 28.95 29.55
C SER A 623 -18.89 30.34 29.57
N GLU A 624 -20.21 30.38 29.44
CA GLU A 624 -20.97 31.62 29.63
C GLU A 624 -21.35 31.86 31.10
N ASP A 625 -21.08 30.89 31.97
CA ASP A 625 -21.39 30.92 33.39
C ASP A 625 -20.42 31.83 34.16
N GLY A 626 -20.95 32.56 35.12
CA GLY A 626 -20.19 33.48 35.96
C GLY A 626 -20.94 34.79 36.19
N LEU A 627 -20.56 35.49 37.27
CA LEU A 627 -21.11 36.81 37.57
C LEU A 627 -20.53 37.82 36.56
N LYS A 628 -21.34 38.23 35.58
CA LYS A 628 -21.01 39.33 34.67
C LYS A 628 -21.52 40.63 35.30
N PRO A 629 -20.66 41.65 35.53
CA PRO A 629 -21.14 42.95 35.99
C PRO A 629 -22.10 43.52 34.93
N VAL A 630 -23.27 43.95 35.37
CA VAL A 630 -24.36 44.51 34.54
C VAL A 630 -23.97 45.85 33.96
#